data_AF-A0AAW3D4E3-F1
#
_entry.id   AF-A0AAW3D4E3-F1
#
_cell.length_a   1.000
_cell.length_b   1.000
_cell.length_c   1.000
_cell.angle_alpha   90.00
_cell.angle_beta   90.00
_cell.angle_gamma   90.00
#
_symmetry.space_group_name_H-M   'P 1'
#
loop_
_entity.id
_entity.type
_entity.pdbx_description
1 polymer ?
#
loop_
_entity_poly.entity_id
_entity_poly.type
_entity_poly.pdbx_seq_one_letter_code
_entity_poly.pdbx_strand_id
1 'polypeptide(L)' 'MPSYSQDFRDIVINKHEEGMTEFELSKFFNIDKRTVVSWIEFYKEPEIIVQSKELVVAESLALPIKH' A
#
# COMPACT_ATOMS: atom_id res chain seq x y z
N MET A 1 24.53 -2.84 3.53
CA MET A 1 23.71 -3.05 2.31
C MET A 1 23.94 -1.89 1.38
N PRO A 2 24.15 -2.11 0.07
CA PRO A 2 24.07 -1.00 -0.88
C PRO A 2 22.69 -0.32 -0.74
N SER A 3 22.68 0.99 -0.51
CA SER A 3 21.44 1.75 -0.44
C SER A 3 20.94 1.97 -1.87
N TYR A 4 20.00 1.15 -2.32
CA TYR A 4 19.30 1.39 -3.58
C TYR A 4 18.59 2.75 -3.51
N SER A 5 18.76 3.56 -4.56
CA SER A 5 18.09 4.85 -4.69
C SER A 5 16.57 4.69 -4.79
N GLN A 6 15.84 5.75 -4.45
CA GLN A 6 14.38 5.78 -4.55
C GLN A 6 13.93 5.55 -6.00
N ASP A 7 14.53 6.26 -6.96
CA ASP A 7 14.23 6.11 -8.39
C ASP A 7 14.37 4.67 -8.88
N PHE A 8 15.37 3.95 -8.38
CA PHE A 8 15.57 2.55 -8.75
C PHE A 8 14.47 1.65 -8.20
N ARG A 9 14.00 1.89 -6.98
CA ARG A 9 12.88 1.16 -6.40
C ARG A 9 11.60 1.43 -7.19
N ASP A 10 11.34 2.68 -7.53
CA ASP A 10 10.15 3.06 -8.30
C ASP A 10 10.13 2.36 -9.67
N ILE A 11 11.29 2.23 -10.34
CA ILE A 11 11.40 1.45 -11.58
C ILE A 11 11.03 -0.03 -11.38
N VAL A 12 11.50 -0.65 -10.28
CA VAL A 12 11.19 -2.05 -9.97
C VAL A 12 9.71 -2.24 -9.69
N ILE A 13 9.08 -1.31 -8.96
CA ILE A 13 7.64 -1.34 -8.69
C ILE A 13 6.83 -1.14 -9.98
N ASN A 14 7.18 -0.17 -10.82
CA ASN A 14 6.49 0.04 -12.10
C ASN A 14 6.52 -1.21 -12.98
N LYS A 15 7.65 -1.94 -13.00
CA LYS A 15 7.76 -3.20 -13.75
C LYS A 15 6.92 -4.34 -13.16
N HIS A 16 6.73 -4.34 -11.84
CA HIS A 16 5.77 -5.25 -11.18
C HIS A 16 4.33 -4.92 -11.59
N GLU A 17 3.97 -3.64 -11.63
CA GLU A 17 2.64 -3.18 -12.08
C GLU A 17 2.37 -3.47 -13.56
N GLU A 18 3.41 -3.45 -14.41
CA GLU A 18 3.34 -3.91 -15.80
C GLU A 18 3.13 -5.44 -15.94
N GLY A 19 3.20 -6.20 -14.84
CA GLY A 19 2.90 -7.62 -14.78
C GLY A 19 4.10 -8.56 -14.61
N MET A 20 5.31 -8.03 -14.39
CA MET A 20 6.47 -8.89 -14.10
C MET A 20 6.38 -9.47 -12.69
N THR A 21 6.70 -10.76 -12.56
CA THR A 21 6.73 -11.43 -11.25
C THR A 21 7.95 -11.04 -10.43
N GLU A 22 7.90 -11.22 -9.10
CA GLU A 22 9.03 -10.90 -8.21
C GLU A 22 10.29 -11.72 -8.55
N PHE A 23 10.09 -12.93 -9.10
CA PHE A 23 11.18 -13.77 -9.58
C PHE A 23 11.83 -13.20 -10.84
N GLU A 24 11.04 -12.74 -11.80
CA GLU A 24 11.57 -12.13 -13.03
C GLU A 24 12.29 -10.83 -12.74
N LEU A 25 11.74 -9.98 -11.86
CA LEU A 25 12.37 -8.74 -11.41
C LEU A 25 13.71 -9.02 -10.72
N SER A 26 13.77 -10.03 -9.84
CA SER A 26 15.01 -10.45 -9.19
C SER A 26 16.09 -10.85 -10.20
N LYS A 27 15.71 -11.58 -11.25
CA LYS A 27 16.64 -11.98 -12.32
C LYS A 27 17.03 -10.81 -13.22
N PHE A 28 16.09 -9.98 -13.60
CA PHE A 28 16.29 -8.87 -14.53
C PHE A 28 17.20 -7.79 -13.94
N PHE A 29 16.98 -7.42 -12.69
CA PHE A 29 17.75 -6.39 -11.99
C PHE A 29 18.94 -6.94 -11.19
N ASN A 30 19.13 -8.27 -11.17
CA ASN A 30 20.14 -8.96 -10.37
C ASN A 30 20.12 -8.57 -8.89
N ILE A 31 18.92 -8.54 -8.32
CA ILE A 31 18.65 -8.23 -6.91
C ILE A 31 18.02 -9.42 -6.21
N ASP A 32 18.23 -9.53 -4.90
CA ASP A 32 17.65 -10.63 -4.13
C ASP A 32 16.13 -10.57 -4.17
N LYS A 33 15.48 -11.71 -4.43
CA LYS A 33 14.01 -11.80 -4.48
C LYS A 33 13.36 -11.29 -3.19
N ARG A 34 13.96 -11.52 -2.03
CA ARG A 34 13.44 -11.04 -0.74
C ARG A 34 13.41 -9.52 -0.68
N THR A 35 14.40 -8.85 -1.30
CA THR A 35 14.42 -7.38 -1.41
C THR A 35 13.29 -6.89 -2.30
N VAL A 36 13.04 -7.54 -3.44
CA VAL A 36 11.92 -7.21 -4.35
C VAL A 36 10.57 -7.35 -3.65
N VAL A 37 10.35 -8.49 -2.99
CA VAL A 37 9.12 -8.77 -2.24
C VAL A 37 8.88 -7.70 -1.18
N SER A 38 9.91 -7.39 -0.39
CA SER A 38 9.80 -6.36 0.65
C SER A 38 9.38 -5.00 0.07
N TRP A 39 9.96 -4.58 -1.07
CA TRP A 39 9.56 -3.32 -1.70
C TRP A 39 8.11 -3.32 -2.16
N ILE A 40 7.65 -4.40 -2.79
CA ILE A 40 6.26 -4.51 -3.25
C ILE A 40 5.28 -4.49 -2.07
N GLU A 41 5.61 -5.17 -0.99
CA GLU A 41 4.80 -5.15 0.25
C GLU A 41 4.73 -3.73 0.84
N PHE A 42 5.86 -3.01 0.92
CA PHE A 42 5.90 -1.63 1.39
C PHE A 42 5.06 -0.66 0.52
N TYR A 43 4.94 -0.91 -0.78
CA TYR A 43 4.18 -0.04 -1.71
C TYR A 43 2.69 -0.40 -1.77
N LYS A 44 2.30 -1.61 -1.38
CA LYS A 44 0.90 -2.05 -1.33
C LYS A 44 0.09 -1.47 -0.17
N GLU A 45 0.72 -0.77 0.77
CA GLU A 45 0.03 -0.11 1.89
C GLU A 45 -0.09 1.42 1.74
N PRO A 46 -0.87 1.96 0.79
CA PRO A 46 -1.39 3.32 0.90
C PRO A 46 -2.83 3.38 1.46
N GLU A 47 -3.30 2.35 2.18
CA GLU A 47 -4.57 2.45 2.92
C GLU A 47 -4.33 2.85 4.37
N ILE A 48 -4.21 4.16 4.55
CA ILE A 48 -4.49 4.83 5.81
C ILE A 48 -5.87 4.39 6.28
N ILE A 49 -5.87 3.77 7.47
CA ILE A 49 -6.98 3.64 8.41
C ILE A 49 -7.87 4.88 8.33
N VAL A 50 -9.00 4.78 7.64
CA VAL A 50 -10.02 5.83 7.67
C VAL A 50 -10.53 5.95 9.10
N GLN A 51 -10.40 7.15 9.64
CA GLN A 51 -10.73 7.55 11.00
C GLN A 51 -12.09 6.99 11.47
N SER A 52 -12.08 5.97 12.32
CA SER A 52 -13.25 5.58 13.11
C SER A 52 -13.47 6.58 14.26
N LYS A 53 -13.86 7.81 13.95
CA LYS A 53 -14.30 8.80 14.97
C LYS A 53 -15.57 9.59 14.61
N GLU A 54 -16.21 9.33 13.47
CA GLU A 54 -17.44 10.03 13.09
C GLU A 54 -18.63 9.08 12.97
N LEU A 55 -18.87 8.29 14.02
CA LEU A 55 -20.12 7.58 14.24
C LEU A 55 -20.61 7.80 15.67
N VAL A 56 -20.61 9.06 16.10
CA VAL A 56 -21.18 9.50 17.39
C VAL A 56 -22.00 10.78 17.20
N VAL A 57 -22.68 10.95 16.06
CA VAL A 57 -23.61 12.07 15.82
C VAL A 57 -24.88 11.60 15.09
N ALA A 58 -25.31 10.36 15.33
CA ALA A 58 -26.60 9.86 14.86
C ALA A 58 -27.56 9.46 16.00
N GLU A 59 -27.13 9.55 17.26
CA GLU A 59 -27.90 9.07 18.42
C GLU A 59 -28.57 10.18 19.25
N SER A 60 -28.60 11.44 18.80
CA SER A 60 -29.08 12.53 19.68
C SER A 60 -30.19 13.45 19.15
N LEU A 61 -30.76 13.22 17.95
CA LEU A 61 -31.84 14.08 17.46
C LEU A 61 -32.90 13.33 16.63
N ALA A 62 -33.67 12.43 17.24
CA ALA A 62 -35.05 12.13 16.79
C ALA A 62 -35.84 11.25 17.78
N LEU A 63 -36.19 11.79 18.94
CA LEU A 63 -37.44 11.45 19.62
C LEU A 63 -37.95 12.74 20.30
N PRO A 64 -39.26 12.93 20.55
CA PRO A 64 -40.46 12.39 19.92
C PRO A 64 -41.46 13.53 19.59
N ILE A 65 -42.28 13.42 18.54
CA ILE A 65 -43.52 14.23 18.49
C ILE A 65 -44.70 13.30 18.23
N LYS A 66 -45.42 13.08 19.33
CA LYS A 66 -46.80 12.58 19.37
C LYS A 66 -47.69 13.60 18.64
N HIS A 67 -48.61 13.11 17.81
CA HIS A 67 -49.95 13.68 17.75
C HIS A 67 -50.98 12.65 17.30
#